data_AF-A0A8X7RYJ3-F1
#
_entry.id   AF-A0A8X7RYJ3-F1
#
_cell.length_a   1.000
_cell.length_b   1.000
_cell.length_c   1.000
_cell.angle_alpha   90.00
_cell.angle_beta   90.00
_cell.angle_gamma   90.00
#
_symmetry.space_group_name_H-M   'P 1'
#
loop_
_entity.id
_entity.type
_entity.pdbx_description
1 polymer ?
#
loop_
_entity_poly.entity_id
_entity_poly.type
_entity_poly.pdbx_seq_one_letter_code
_entity_poly.pdbx_strand_id
1 'polypeptide(L)'
;MKRALPPNGKIGKDAKDTVQECVSEFISFITSEASDKCQKEKRKTVNGEDLLWAMRTLGFEDYLEPLKLYLARYREGDNKGSGKSGDGFNRDAAEGVSGEDMPVM
;
A
#
# COMPACT_ATOMS: atom_id res chain seq x y z
N MET A 1 6.63 -0.51 -12.83
CA MET A 1 6.36 -1.49 -13.91
C MET A 1 7.57 -1.81 -14.80
N LYS A 2 8.33 -0.83 -15.34
CA LYS A 2 9.47 -1.11 -16.25
C LYS A 2 10.55 -2.06 -15.68
N ARG A 3 10.84 -1.98 -14.37
CA ARG A 3 11.83 -2.86 -13.71
C ARG A 3 11.46 -4.35 -13.75
N ALA A 4 10.19 -4.68 -13.94
CA ALA A 4 9.70 -6.05 -14.06
C ALA A 4 9.74 -6.57 -15.51
N LEU A 5 10.22 -5.77 -16.46
CA LEU A 5 10.30 -6.13 -17.87
C LEU A 5 11.75 -6.31 -18.32
N PRO A 6 11.99 -7.07 -19.41
CA PRO A 6 13.27 -7.07 -20.10
C PRO A 6 13.69 -5.65 -20.51
N PRO A 7 15.00 -5.39 -20.72
CA PRO A 7 15.52 -4.05 -21.01
C PRO A 7 14.81 -3.30 -22.15
N ASN A 8 14.34 -4.03 -23.17
CA ASN A 8 13.66 -3.47 -24.34
C ASN A 8 12.13 -3.62 -24.31
N GLY A 9 11.56 -4.04 -23.17
CA GLY A 9 10.14 -4.23 -23.00
C GLY A 9 9.35 -2.91 -23.10
N LYS A 10 8.23 -2.95 -23.83
CA LYS A 10 7.28 -1.83 -23.95
C LYS A 10 5.96 -2.20 -23.29
N ILE A 11 5.30 -1.22 -22.69
CA ILE A 11 3.96 -1.35 -22.12
C ILE A 11 3.06 -0.39 -22.88
N GLY A 12 1.96 -0.89 -23.42
CA GLY A 12 0.91 -0.06 -24.03
C GLY A 12 0.32 0.91 -23.00
N LYS A 13 -0.23 2.03 -23.46
CA LYS A 13 -0.85 3.02 -22.57
C LYS A 13 -1.99 2.39 -21.77
N ASP A 14 -2.92 1.74 -22.45
CA ASP A 14 -4.10 1.13 -21.84
C ASP A 14 -3.72 0.08 -20.78
N ALA A 15 -2.67 -0.71 -21.03
CA ALA A 15 -2.17 -1.67 -20.03
C ALA A 15 -1.59 -1.00 -18.77
N LYS A 16 -1.03 0.21 -18.87
CA LYS A 16 -0.61 0.97 -17.68
C LYS A 16 -1.82 1.46 -16.92
N ASP A 17 -2.81 2.01 -17.62
CA ASP A 17 -4.01 2.59 -17.03
C ASP A 17 -4.80 1.49 -16.30
N THR A 18 -5.02 0.32 -16.93
CA THR A 18 -5.64 -0.84 -16.28
C THR A 18 -4.89 -1.29 -15.03
N VAL A 19 -3.55 -1.34 -15.05
CA VAL A 19 -2.80 -1.74 -13.85
C VAL A 19 -2.91 -0.69 -12.74
N GLN A 20 -3.04 0.60 -13.05
CA GLN A 20 -3.31 1.62 -12.03
C GLN A 20 -4.67 1.41 -11.37
N GLU A 21 -5.70 1.09 -12.15
CA GLU A 21 -7.02 0.74 -11.64
C GLU A 21 -6.94 -0.51 -10.74
N CYS A 22 -6.28 -1.57 -11.20
CA CYS A 22 -6.08 -2.78 -10.40
C CYS A 22 -5.31 -2.52 -9.10
N VAL A 23 -4.32 -1.62 -9.10
CA VAL A 23 -3.58 -1.28 -7.88
C VAL A 23 -4.47 -0.52 -6.89
N SER A 24 -5.35 0.33 -7.39
CA SER A 24 -6.32 1.05 -6.56
C SER A 24 -7.31 0.08 -5.93
N GLU A 25 -7.83 -0.86 -6.73
CA GLU A 25 -8.69 -1.94 -6.24
C GLU A 25 -7.98 -2.85 -5.24
N PHE A 26 -6.71 -3.21 -5.49
CA PHE A 26 -5.90 -4.02 -4.58
C PHE A 26 -5.77 -3.34 -3.20
N ILE A 27 -5.49 -2.04 -3.16
CA ILE A 27 -5.40 -1.29 -1.89
C ILE A 27 -6.73 -1.36 -1.15
N SER A 28 -7.84 -1.10 -1.84
CA SER A 28 -9.19 -1.15 -1.26
C SER A 28 -9.52 -2.56 -0.75
N PHE A 29 -9.22 -3.59 -1.52
CA PHE A 29 -9.50 -4.98 -1.20
C PHE A 29 -8.75 -5.48 0.04
N ILE A 30 -7.45 -5.22 0.14
CA ILE A 30 -6.68 -5.60 1.33
C ILE A 30 -7.16 -4.80 2.54
N THR A 31 -7.41 -3.50 2.36
CA THR A 31 -7.80 -2.60 3.46
C THR A 31 -9.18 -2.93 4.00
N SER A 32 -10.13 -3.33 3.14
CA SER A 32 -11.46 -3.77 3.59
C SER A 32 -11.37 -5.02 4.47
N GLU A 33 -10.58 -6.03 4.07
CA GLU A 33 -10.42 -7.26 4.86
C GLU A 33 -9.73 -6.99 6.22
N ALA A 34 -8.73 -6.09 6.23
CA ALA A 34 -8.07 -5.66 7.46
C ALA A 34 -9.01 -4.85 8.38
N SER A 35 -9.85 -3.99 7.79
CA SER A 35 -10.87 -3.21 8.50
C SER A 35 -11.90 -4.14 9.15
N ASP A 36 -12.40 -5.13 8.41
CA ASP A 36 -13.34 -6.13 8.91
C ASP A 36 -12.78 -6.86 10.14
N LYS A 37 -11.52 -7.29 10.10
CA LYS A 37 -10.86 -7.89 11.27
C LYS A 37 -10.77 -6.91 12.44
N CYS A 38 -10.29 -5.68 12.19
CA CYS A 38 -10.15 -4.66 13.21
C CYS A 38 -11.50 -4.39 13.92
N GLN A 39 -12.58 -4.28 13.13
CA GLN A 39 -13.94 -4.07 13.64
C GLN A 39 -14.46 -5.28 14.41
N LYS A 40 -14.23 -6.52 13.94
CA LYS A 40 -14.56 -7.75 14.67
C LYS A 40 -13.87 -7.81 16.03
N GLU A 41 -12.66 -7.27 16.14
CA GLU A 41 -11.91 -7.13 17.40
C GLU A 41 -12.28 -5.88 18.23
N LYS A 42 -13.36 -5.17 17.86
CA LYS A 42 -13.87 -3.97 18.52
C LYS A 42 -12.87 -2.80 18.58
N ARG A 43 -11.94 -2.75 17.62
CA ARG A 43 -10.99 -1.63 17.45
C ARG A 43 -11.48 -0.68 16.37
N LYS A 44 -11.16 0.60 16.52
CA LYS A 44 -11.47 1.65 15.54
C LYS A 44 -10.30 2.00 14.61
N THR A 45 -9.11 1.49 14.92
CA THR A 45 -7.87 1.81 14.21
C THR A 45 -7.23 0.51 13.74
N VAL A 46 -7.14 0.38 12.42
CA VAL A 46 -6.41 -0.71 11.75
C VAL A 46 -4.92 -0.55 12.04
N ASN A 47 -4.25 -1.65 12.34
CA ASN A 47 -2.80 -1.66 12.58
C ASN A 47 -2.07 -2.62 11.62
N GLY A 48 -0.74 -2.69 11.73
CA GLY A 48 0.08 -3.54 10.87
C GLY A 48 -0.20 -5.05 11.00
N GLU A 49 -0.67 -5.52 12.15
CA GLU A 49 -1.02 -6.94 12.35
C GLU A 49 -2.32 -7.31 11.64
N ASP A 50 -3.25 -6.35 11.48
CA ASP A 50 -4.47 -6.54 10.69
C ASP A 50 -4.15 -6.72 9.22
N LEU A 51 -3.23 -5.91 8.69
CA LEU A 51 -2.76 -6.03 7.30
C LEU A 51 -2.03 -7.35 7.07
N LEU A 52 -1.16 -7.77 7.99
CA LEU A 52 -0.48 -9.07 7.88
C LEU A 52 -1.48 -10.23 7.91
N TRP A 53 -2.54 -10.12 8.70
CA TRP A 53 -3.61 -11.11 8.69
C TRP A 53 -4.40 -11.11 7.40
N ALA A 54 -4.81 -9.94 6.90
CA ALA A 54 -5.55 -9.82 5.63
C ALA A 54 -4.74 -10.40 4.47
N MET A 55 -3.45 -10.08 4.37
CA MET A 55 -2.56 -10.66 3.35
C MET A 55 -2.54 -12.19 3.38
N ARG A 56 -2.50 -12.80 4.58
CA ARG A 56 -2.59 -14.26 4.70
C ARG A 56 -3.97 -14.78 4.29
N THR A 57 -5.04 -14.20 4.80
CA THR A 57 -6.42 -14.65 4.56
C THR A 57 -6.76 -14.61 3.07
N LEU A 58 -6.25 -13.62 2.34
CA LEU A 58 -6.50 -13.41 0.93
C LEU A 58 -5.55 -14.16 0.00
N GLY A 59 -4.60 -14.94 0.53
CA GLY A 59 -3.69 -15.78 -0.27
C GLY A 59 -2.44 -15.07 -0.81
N PHE A 60 -2.00 -13.99 -0.14
CA PHE A 60 -0.78 -13.24 -0.46
C PHE A 60 0.38 -13.58 0.49
N GLU A 61 0.55 -14.86 0.85
CA GLU A 61 1.51 -15.30 1.86
C GLU A 61 2.97 -14.97 1.53
N ASP A 62 3.32 -14.93 0.24
CA ASP A 62 4.66 -14.58 -0.25
C ASP A 62 5.08 -13.16 0.15
N TYR A 63 4.13 -12.28 0.49
CA TYR A 63 4.39 -10.92 0.95
C TYR A 63 4.61 -10.81 2.46
N LEU A 64 4.29 -11.85 3.25
CA LEU A 64 4.27 -11.76 4.71
C LEU A 64 5.66 -11.51 5.30
N GLU A 65 6.68 -12.26 4.85
CA GLU A 65 8.03 -12.11 5.39
C GLU A 65 8.64 -10.72 5.09
N PRO A 66 8.59 -10.21 3.83
CA PRO A 66 8.98 -8.84 3.54
C PRO A 66 8.23 -7.79 4.38
N LEU A 67 6.91 -7.94 4.55
CA LEU A 67 6.09 -6.99 5.29
C LEU A 67 6.37 -7.01 6.80
N LYS A 68 6.61 -8.18 7.40
CA LYS A 68 7.02 -8.28 8.81
C LYS A 68 8.35 -7.60 9.06
N LEU A 69 9.33 -7.80 8.16
CA LEU A 69 10.63 -7.14 8.25
C LEU A 69 10.44 -5.61 8.16
N TYR A 70 9.63 -5.13 7.21
CA TYR A 70 9.31 -3.72 7.09
C TYR A 70 8.66 -3.16 8.37
N LEU A 71 7.65 -3.85 8.91
CA LEU A 71 6.94 -3.43 10.12
C LEU A 71 7.87 -3.37 11.34
N ALA A 72 8.79 -4.33 11.48
CA ALA A 72 9.80 -4.30 12.53
C ALA A 72 10.72 -3.07 12.41
N ARG A 73 11.23 -2.79 11.20
CA ARG A 73 12.06 -1.61 10.93
C ARG A 73 11.31 -0.30 11.15
N TYR A 74 10.04 -0.24 10.76
CA TYR A 74 9.19 0.92 10.97
C TYR A 74 9.03 1.22 12.46
N ARG A 75 8.75 0.20 13.28
CA ARG A 75 8.66 0.33 14.75
C ARG A 75 9.99 0.74 15.40
N GLU A 76 11.12 0.22 14.90
CA GLU A 76 12.46 0.65 15.34
C GLU A 76 12.76 2.11 15.00
N GLY A 77 12.31 2.58 13.83
CA GLY A 77 12.48 3.94 13.33
C GLY A 77 11.61 4.97 14.06
N ASP A 78 10.35 4.62 14.34
CA ASP A 78 9.44 5.43 15.17
C ASP A 78 10.02 5.64 16.58
N ASN A 79 10.70 4.62 17.12
CA ASN A 79 11.34 4.70 18.44
C ASN A 79 12.62 5.57 18.45
N LYS A 80 13.10 6.02 17.28
CA LYS A 80 14.30 6.87 17.11
C LYS A 80 14.01 8.24 16.49
N GLY A 81 12.74 8.61 16.28
CA GLY A 81 12.38 9.54 15.22
C GLY A 81 11.28 10.55 15.49
N SER A 82 11.15 11.13 16.69
CA SER A 82 10.72 12.53 16.83
C SER A 82 11.83 13.51 16.38
N GLY A 83 12.52 13.17 15.29
CA GLY A 83 13.73 13.80 14.79
C GLY A 83 13.83 13.62 13.28
N LYS A 84 13.66 14.71 12.56
CA LYS A 84 13.76 14.87 11.10
C LYS A 84 14.80 13.94 10.45
N SER A 85 14.37 13.21 9.44
CA SER A 85 15.18 12.90 8.27
C SER A 85 14.25 12.89 7.07
N GLY A 86 14.26 14.00 6.34
CA GLY A 86 13.67 14.06 5.01
C GLY A 86 14.60 13.35 4.05
N ASP A 87 14.01 12.56 3.15
CA ASP A 87 14.62 12.31 1.86
C ASP A 87 13.52 12.37 0.80
N GLY A 88 13.77 13.22 -0.20
CA GLY A 88 12.77 13.72 -1.12
C GLY A 88 12.28 12.66 -2.09
N PHE A 89 10.97 12.40 -2.07
CA PHE A 89 10.30 11.78 -3.21
C PHE A 89 10.19 12.85 -4.31
N ASN A 90 11.03 12.73 -5.33
CA ASN A 90 11.07 13.65 -6.46
C ASN A 90 9.68 13.73 -7.11
N ARG A 91 9.03 14.89 -6.96
CA ARG A 91 7.78 15.24 -7.64
C ARG A 91 8.13 15.69 -9.05
N ASP A 92 7.95 14.80 -10.01
CA ASP A 92 7.70 15.24 -11.38
C ASP A 92 6.18 15.25 -11.58
N ALA A 93 5.65 16.47 -11.65
CA ALA A 93 4.23 16.78 -11.79
C ALA A 93 3.77 16.70 -13.25
N ALA A 94 2.51 16.27 -13.44
CA ALA A 94 1.56 16.75 -14.46
C ALA A 94 0.19 16.14 -14.08
N GLU A 95 -0.58 16.82 -13.22
CA GLU A 95 -1.67 17.76 -13.55
C GLU A 95 -3.04 17.08 -13.78
N GLY A 96 -3.98 17.39 -12.88
CA GLY A 96 -5.38 17.60 -13.23
C GLY A 96 -6.39 16.48 -12.95
N VAL A 97 -6.79 16.28 -11.70
CA VAL A 97 -8.22 16.04 -11.39
C VAL A 97 -8.59 16.85 -10.15
N SER A 98 -9.44 17.86 -10.37
CA SER A 98 -10.10 18.64 -9.34
C SER A 98 -10.98 17.76 -8.47
N GLY A 99 -11.02 18.07 -7.18
CA GLY A 99 -11.48 17.17 -6.13
C GLY A 99 -12.95 16.78 -6.17
N GLU A 100 -13.19 15.60 -5.61
CA GLU A 100 -14.36 15.30 -4.80
C GLU A 100 -13.86 14.50 -3.60
N ASP A 101 -14.30 14.91 -2.41
CA ASP A 101 -14.05 14.24 -1.12
C ASP A 101 -14.30 12.74 -1.26
N MET A 102 -13.27 11.91 -1.04
CA MET A 102 -13.47 10.48 -0.90
C MET A 102 -13.95 10.23 0.54
N PRO A 103 -15.21 9.81 0.76
CA PRO A 103 -15.69 9.53 2.09
C PRO A 103 -14.94 8.31 2.63
N VAL A 104 -14.33 8.50 3.79
CA VAL A 104 -13.86 7.39 4.63
C VAL A 104 -15.10 6.61 5.06
N MET A 105 -15.28 5.40 4.54
CA MET A 105 -16.18 4.39 5.12
C MET A 105 -15.34 3.34 5.86
#